data_AF-A0A2D7CN59-F1
#
_entry.id   AF-A0A2D7CN59-F1
#
_cell.length_a   1.000
_cell.length_b   1.000
_cell.length_c   1.000
_cell.angle_alpha   90.00
_cell.angle_beta   90.00
_cell.angle_gamma   90.00
#
_symmetry.space_group_name_H-M   'P 1'
#
loop_
_entity.id
_entity.type
_entity.pdbx_description
1 polymer ?
#
loop_
_entity_poly.entity_id
_entity_poly.type
_entity_poly.pdbx_seq_one_letter_code
_entity_poly.pdbx_strand_id
1 'polypeptide(L)'
;MEELYLFGRLGKNEKETRVGKAIGSNLINRLIVMMDEELSFRECEKYLIMREYLEKFEKSDRKELSYLRVICKILVEGDLCRRNSYGRSWWCHRLEGEGDVASDEVYFEKFKEYFEKRDEAWAIWMFKILNGGNSDGKKRFRRSENIYRIWEYLFDLEIVKKNEKLKKVLDWKLKEFFKKDRKERFIFLYASVDLCMYYDGTWDESWAGKYEMDLYNFKEMYKDGIDLEKRKRMKMDDFVLDMHTSAGKMLGKSKEDFKREGCFVLNEKEKYLRNDWKNFYVNFVGKDKKLGVGLNKKEKKEREKKEKLEKKEREKKEKLEKKEREKKEKLELKEREKKEKLEKKEREKVVRKKKSKKNELNFVENRELLELDESEIKLCSDVVCGNKVVCFEYDGKIYKEGRKSMNYNLDYYVFDMCKELFGLNCIGMELRLGKFRIVKKDKSVLSYKDNWMVEETEEEVVYCVMDKIGNCEMLIEKKEEVVKNASWLKEYCRIGMVRGIFRVSDFNMRNVLIDGNGELVSIDENDILGKRKDVFGMKNRAVLKELKKNEKLFVELLQEIWEVDFDAVEEIVKKFGFDGEKIRENWMKLEEDVRNELNF
;
A
#
# COMPACT_ATOMS: atom_id res chain seq x y z
N MET A 1 10.67 25.54 -15.24
CA MET A 1 9.57 25.37 -14.26
C MET A 1 8.25 25.84 -14.83
N GLU A 2 8.08 27.13 -15.16
CA GLU A 2 6.80 27.67 -15.65
C GLU A 2 6.25 26.94 -16.89
N GLU A 3 7.12 26.61 -17.85
CA GLU A 3 6.72 25.82 -19.03
C GLU A 3 6.13 24.46 -18.63
N LEU A 4 6.77 23.74 -17.71
CA LEU A 4 6.31 22.44 -17.20
C LEU A 4 4.96 22.54 -16.48
N TYR A 5 4.73 23.66 -15.79
CA TYR A 5 3.45 23.95 -15.16
C TYR A 5 2.36 24.24 -16.21
N LEU A 6 2.69 25.04 -17.22
CA LEU A 6 1.77 25.40 -18.30
C LEU A 6 1.34 24.20 -19.14
N PHE A 7 2.18 23.17 -19.30
CA PHE A 7 1.79 21.92 -19.97
C PHE A 7 0.51 21.28 -19.39
N GLY A 8 0.30 21.37 -18.07
CA GLY A 8 -0.93 20.89 -17.43
C GLY A 8 -2.09 21.86 -17.52
N ARG A 9 -1.82 23.17 -17.55
CA ARG A 9 -2.86 24.22 -17.60
C ARG A 9 -3.42 24.46 -18.99
N LEU A 10 -2.58 24.30 -20.02
CA LEU A 10 -2.92 24.57 -21.42
C LEU A 10 -3.28 23.29 -22.19
N GLY A 11 -3.45 22.16 -21.50
CA GLY A 11 -3.85 20.90 -22.13
C GLY A 11 -5.17 21.06 -22.87
N LYS A 12 -5.18 20.75 -24.17
CA LYS A 12 -6.34 20.94 -25.05
C LYS A 12 -7.33 19.77 -25.00
N ASN A 13 -6.90 18.66 -24.43
CA ASN A 13 -7.67 17.43 -24.30
C ASN A 13 -7.33 16.71 -22.99
N GLU A 14 -8.16 15.74 -22.61
CA GLU A 14 -8.02 14.99 -21.36
C GLU A 14 -6.65 14.30 -21.22
N LYS A 15 -6.11 13.78 -22.32
CA LYS A 15 -4.79 13.13 -22.34
C LYS A 15 -3.68 14.11 -22.00
N GLU A 16 -3.66 15.28 -22.64
CA GLU A 16 -2.68 16.34 -22.38
C GLU A 16 -2.79 16.87 -20.96
N THR A 17 -4.01 17.15 -20.48
CA THR A 17 -4.25 17.59 -19.10
C THR A 17 -3.75 16.57 -18.09
N ARG A 18 -4.03 15.27 -18.31
CA ARG A 18 -3.54 14.19 -17.44
C ARG A 18 -2.01 14.08 -17.46
N VAL A 19 -1.40 14.15 -18.64
CA VAL A 19 0.07 14.10 -18.78
C VAL A 19 0.70 15.30 -18.09
N GLY A 20 0.16 16.51 -18.28
CA GLY A 20 0.64 17.72 -17.63
C GLY A 20 0.48 17.68 -16.11
N LYS A 21 -0.62 17.12 -15.58
CA LYS A 21 -0.76 16.85 -14.13
C LYS A 21 0.34 15.91 -13.62
N ALA A 22 0.65 14.85 -14.36
CA ALA A 22 1.73 13.92 -14.00
C ALA A 22 3.11 14.59 -14.02
N ILE A 23 3.39 15.44 -15.02
CA ILE A 23 4.60 16.26 -15.09
C ILE A 23 4.69 17.18 -13.88
N GLY A 24 3.58 17.84 -13.50
CA GLY A 24 3.51 18.69 -12.31
C GLY A 24 3.82 17.92 -11.02
N SER A 25 3.25 16.72 -10.83
CA SER A 25 3.57 15.85 -9.69
C SER A 25 5.05 15.47 -9.64
N ASN A 26 5.65 15.13 -10.78
CA ASN A 26 7.07 14.78 -10.86
C ASN A 26 7.98 15.97 -10.56
N LEU A 27 7.63 17.16 -11.06
CA LEU A 27 8.34 18.41 -10.76
C LEU A 27 8.36 18.69 -9.26
N ILE A 28 7.21 18.60 -8.58
CA ILE A 28 7.09 18.79 -7.12
C ILE A 28 7.98 17.78 -6.38
N ASN A 29 7.90 16.51 -6.75
CA ASN A 29 8.73 15.48 -6.15
C ASN A 29 10.23 15.74 -6.33
N ARG A 30 10.64 16.30 -7.48
CA ARG A 30 12.04 16.68 -7.72
C ARG A 30 12.45 17.90 -6.92
N LEU A 31 11.61 18.93 -6.81
CA LEU A 31 11.86 20.09 -5.95
C LEU A 31 12.08 19.67 -4.49
N ILE A 32 11.24 18.76 -3.97
CA ILE A 32 11.42 18.20 -2.62
C ILE A 32 12.80 17.53 -2.47
N VAL A 33 13.25 16.76 -3.46
CA VAL A 33 14.58 16.13 -3.41
C VAL A 33 15.67 17.19 -3.47
N MET A 34 15.55 18.17 -4.35
CA MET A 34 16.55 19.24 -4.49
C MET A 34 16.73 20.07 -3.21
N MET A 35 15.69 20.23 -2.40
CA MET A 35 15.77 20.91 -1.10
C MET A 35 16.70 20.22 -0.09
N ASP A 36 16.98 18.93 -0.27
CA ASP A 36 17.91 18.17 0.57
C ASP A 36 19.16 17.73 -0.18
N GLU A 37 19.08 17.50 -1.50
CA GLU A 37 20.19 17.09 -2.36
C GLU A 37 21.09 18.26 -2.75
N GLU A 38 20.50 19.39 -3.13
CA GLU A 38 21.20 20.51 -3.77
C GLU A 38 21.31 21.70 -2.81
N LEU A 39 20.23 22.06 -2.11
CA LEU A 39 20.27 23.14 -1.12
C LEU A 39 21.10 22.70 0.08
N SER A 40 22.05 23.54 0.49
CA SER A 40 22.87 23.30 1.67
C SER A 40 21.98 23.02 2.88
N PHE A 41 22.31 21.98 3.64
CA PHE A 41 21.60 21.61 4.87
C PHE A 41 21.58 22.75 5.91
N ARG A 42 22.45 23.75 5.77
CA ARG A 42 22.51 24.95 6.61
C ARG A 42 21.43 25.99 6.32
N GLU A 43 20.78 25.94 5.16
CA GLU A 43 19.76 26.89 4.71
C GLU A 43 18.38 26.55 5.31
N CYS A 44 18.31 26.47 6.65
CA CYS A 44 17.14 25.95 7.37
C CYS A 44 15.90 26.85 7.21
N GLU A 45 16.11 28.16 7.18
CA GLU A 45 15.10 29.20 7.04
C GLU A 45 14.47 29.13 5.65
N LYS A 46 15.33 29.14 4.64
CA LYS A 46 14.94 28.95 3.23
C LYS A 46 14.21 27.62 3.04
N TYR A 47 14.73 26.54 3.64
CA TYR A 47 14.08 25.22 3.61
C TYR A 47 12.66 25.25 4.18
N LEU A 48 12.46 25.86 5.36
CA LEU A 48 11.12 25.96 5.97
C LEU A 48 10.16 26.80 5.11
N ILE A 49 10.60 27.96 4.61
CA ILE A 49 9.80 28.82 3.73
C ILE A 49 9.37 28.05 2.48
N MET A 50 10.30 27.32 1.84
CA MET A 50 10.01 26.49 0.69
C MET A 50 9.00 25.37 1.01
N ARG A 51 9.10 24.70 2.18
CA ARG A 51 8.11 23.67 2.57
C ARG A 51 6.73 24.28 2.77
N GLU A 52 6.64 25.45 3.41
CA GLU A 52 5.37 26.14 3.64
C GLU A 52 4.72 26.60 2.32
N TYR A 53 5.50 27.16 1.40
CA TYR A 53 4.98 27.53 0.08
C TYR A 53 4.61 26.31 -0.75
N LEU A 54 5.30 25.18 -0.60
CA LEU A 54 4.93 23.95 -1.28
C LEU A 54 3.59 23.39 -0.74
N GLU A 55 3.37 23.44 0.58
CA GLU A 55 2.08 23.09 1.16
C GLU A 55 0.96 24.02 0.69
N LYS A 56 1.20 25.34 0.66
CA LYS A 56 0.22 26.32 0.15
C LYS A 56 -0.08 26.08 -1.32
N PHE A 57 0.93 25.74 -2.12
CA PHE A 57 0.74 25.37 -3.52
C PHE A 57 -0.15 24.14 -3.65
N GLU A 58 0.12 23.06 -2.92
CA GLU A 58 -0.72 21.85 -2.92
C GLU A 58 -2.15 22.17 -2.46
N LYS A 59 -2.32 22.96 -1.38
CA LYS A 59 -3.64 23.39 -0.88
C LYS A 59 -4.43 24.26 -1.86
N SER A 60 -3.74 25.01 -2.73
CA SER A 60 -4.38 25.78 -3.80
C SER A 60 -4.89 24.92 -4.97
N ASP A 61 -4.95 23.59 -4.82
CA ASP A 61 -5.17 22.63 -5.91
C ASP A 61 -4.13 22.81 -7.03
N ARG A 62 -2.90 23.15 -6.62
CA ARG A 62 -1.75 23.43 -7.49
C ARG A 62 -2.04 24.55 -8.50
N LYS A 63 -2.83 25.56 -8.10
CA LYS A 63 -3.25 26.63 -9.00
C LYS A 63 -2.40 27.89 -8.94
N GLU A 64 -1.74 28.13 -7.82
CA GLU A 64 -0.97 29.35 -7.58
C GLU A 64 0.51 29.20 -7.97
N LEU A 65 0.85 29.49 -9.24
CA LEU A 65 2.23 29.39 -9.76
C LEU A 65 3.24 30.25 -8.98
N SER A 66 2.80 31.34 -8.36
CA SER A 66 3.65 32.25 -7.60
C SER A 66 4.44 31.53 -6.50
N TYR A 67 3.84 30.56 -5.79
CA TYR A 67 4.56 29.75 -4.79
C TYR A 67 5.73 28.98 -5.41
N LEU A 68 5.52 28.30 -6.55
CA LEU A 68 6.58 27.56 -7.24
C LEU A 68 7.68 28.50 -7.73
N ARG A 69 7.32 29.72 -8.14
CA ARG A 69 8.29 30.72 -8.61
C ARG A 69 9.20 31.18 -7.48
N VAL A 70 8.64 31.43 -6.30
CA VAL A 70 9.43 31.76 -5.11
C VAL A 70 10.31 30.58 -4.68
N ILE A 71 9.79 29.35 -4.66
CA ILE A 71 10.59 28.15 -4.36
C ILE A 71 11.79 28.03 -5.30
N CYS A 72 11.59 28.25 -6.60
CA CYS A 72 12.69 28.24 -7.58
C CYS A 72 13.68 29.39 -7.34
N LYS A 73 13.19 30.59 -7.00
CA LYS A 73 14.04 31.74 -6.67
C LYS A 73 14.93 31.44 -5.46
N ILE A 74 14.36 30.86 -4.40
CA ILE A 74 15.09 30.45 -3.20
C ILE A 74 16.19 29.44 -3.54
N LEU A 75 15.94 28.47 -4.43
CA LEU A 75 16.98 27.51 -4.86
C LEU A 75 18.11 28.18 -5.65
N VAL A 76 17.82 29.17 -6.47
CA VAL A 76 18.83 29.89 -7.27
C VAL A 76 19.70 30.81 -6.39
N GLU A 77 19.09 31.42 -5.36
CA GLU A 77 19.76 32.33 -4.43
C GLU A 77 20.32 31.61 -3.17
N GLY A 78 20.02 30.33 -3.02
CA GLY A 78 20.46 29.50 -1.90
C GLY A 78 21.92 29.08 -2.06
N ASP A 79 22.58 28.87 -0.94
CA ASP A 79 23.85 28.14 -0.93
C ASP A 79 23.61 26.69 -1.37
N LEU A 80 24.22 26.28 -2.48
CA LEU A 80 24.09 24.93 -3.01
C LEU A 80 25.28 24.04 -2.58
N CYS A 81 25.03 22.79 -2.21
CA CYS A 81 26.06 21.82 -1.83
C CYS A 81 25.55 20.37 -1.94
N ARG A 82 26.09 19.58 -2.88
CA ARG A 82 25.70 18.16 -3.09
C ARG A 82 26.40 17.16 -2.19
N ARG A 83 26.78 17.61 -1.01
CA ARG A 83 27.62 16.87 -0.07
C ARG A 83 27.10 15.47 0.25
N ASN A 84 25.79 15.28 0.40
CA ASN A 84 25.20 13.97 0.70
C ASN A 84 25.34 12.97 -0.47
N SER A 85 25.23 13.42 -1.72
CA SER A 85 25.42 12.61 -2.92
C SER A 85 26.88 12.20 -3.07
N TYR A 86 27.82 13.13 -2.81
CA TYR A 86 29.25 12.82 -2.77
C TYR A 86 29.58 11.87 -1.61
N GLY A 87 29.07 12.16 -0.42
CA GLY A 87 29.24 11.38 0.80
C GLY A 87 28.70 9.96 0.67
N ARG A 88 27.56 9.76 -0.01
CA ARG A 88 27.08 8.40 -0.32
C ARG A 88 28.09 7.64 -1.20
N SER A 89 28.65 8.28 -2.21
CA SER A 89 29.61 7.58 -3.07
C SER A 89 30.88 7.21 -2.30
N TRP A 90 31.36 8.13 -1.46
CA TRP A 90 32.56 7.93 -0.66
C TRP A 90 32.40 6.94 0.51
N TRP A 91 31.29 7.02 1.25
CA TRP A 91 31.09 6.22 2.47
C TRP A 91 30.28 4.94 2.25
N CYS A 92 29.48 4.86 1.17
CA CYS A 92 28.69 3.67 0.86
C CYS A 92 29.24 2.92 -0.36
N HIS A 93 29.37 3.58 -1.52
CA HIS A 93 29.74 2.86 -2.76
C HIS A 93 31.20 2.42 -2.78
N ARG A 94 32.11 3.23 -2.26
CA ARG A 94 33.53 2.89 -2.14
C ARG A 94 33.75 1.65 -1.28
N LEU A 95 33.04 1.57 -0.15
CA LEU A 95 33.18 0.51 0.86
C LEU A 95 32.24 -0.69 0.57
N GLU A 96 31.56 -0.71 -0.58
CA GLU A 96 30.63 -1.76 -0.93
C GLU A 96 31.38 -3.10 -1.12
N GLY A 97 31.04 -4.08 -0.26
CA GLY A 97 31.69 -5.38 -0.21
C GLY A 97 32.84 -5.49 0.81
N GLU A 98 33.16 -4.42 1.53
CA GLU A 98 34.04 -4.50 2.70
C GLU A 98 33.22 -5.09 3.87
N GLY A 99 33.59 -6.31 4.27
CA GLY A 99 32.85 -7.10 5.25
C GLY A 99 32.96 -6.50 6.64
N ASP A 100 31.81 -6.10 7.18
CA ASP A 100 31.62 -5.95 8.62
C ASP A 100 30.30 -6.64 8.95
N VAL A 101 30.35 -7.58 9.90
CA VAL A 101 29.21 -8.42 10.29
C VAL A 101 28.90 -8.16 11.77
N ALA A 102 28.88 -6.90 12.16
CA ALA A 102 28.38 -6.51 13.48
C ALA A 102 26.86 -6.29 13.44
N SER A 103 26.25 -6.25 14.62
CA SER A 103 24.83 -5.94 14.77
C SER A 103 24.56 -4.45 14.58
N ASP A 104 23.31 -4.10 14.24
CA ASP A 104 22.87 -2.71 14.17
C ASP A 104 23.05 -1.95 15.50
N GLU A 105 23.08 -2.65 16.64
CA GLU A 105 23.41 -2.07 17.95
C GLU A 105 24.84 -1.52 17.94
N VAL A 106 25.80 -2.33 17.51
CA VAL A 106 27.21 -1.93 17.42
C VAL A 106 27.39 -0.80 16.41
N TYR A 107 26.71 -0.89 15.25
CA TYR A 107 26.75 0.20 14.27
C TYR A 107 26.15 1.50 14.83
N PHE A 108 25.08 1.42 15.62
CA PHE A 108 24.48 2.61 16.19
C PHE A 108 25.37 3.28 17.25
N GLU A 109 26.04 2.50 18.09
CA GLU A 109 26.99 3.06 19.06
C GLU A 109 28.21 3.69 18.37
N LYS A 110 28.74 3.06 17.31
CA LYS A 110 29.78 3.69 16.47
C LYS A 110 29.27 4.94 15.76
N PHE A 111 28.03 4.95 15.28
CA PHE A 111 27.43 6.16 14.70
C PHE A 111 27.48 7.32 15.71
N LYS A 112 27.02 7.09 16.95
CA LYS A 112 27.03 8.10 18.02
C LYS A 112 28.45 8.58 18.34
N GLU A 113 29.37 7.64 18.54
CA GLU A 113 30.77 7.95 18.86
C GLU A 113 31.39 8.92 17.85
N TYR A 114 31.22 8.60 16.56
CA TYR A 114 31.76 9.43 15.47
C TYR A 114 30.99 10.75 15.33
N PHE A 115 29.67 10.73 15.53
CA PHE A 115 28.84 11.95 15.52
C PHE A 115 29.30 12.95 16.61
N GLU A 116 29.49 12.47 17.84
CA GLU A 116 29.89 13.28 18.99
C GLU A 116 31.30 13.83 18.86
N LYS A 117 32.20 13.08 18.20
CA LYS A 117 33.54 13.53 17.82
C LYS A 117 33.57 14.49 16.62
N ARG A 118 32.41 14.77 16.00
CA ARG A 118 32.27 15.52 14.74
C ARG A 118 33.07 14.90 13.59
N ASP A 119 33.20 13.58 13.60
CA ASP A 119 33.87 12.79 12.57
C ASP A 119 32.85 12.25 11.57
N GLU A 120 32.98 12.67 10.32
CA GLU A 120 32.10 12.36 9.19
C GLU A 120 32.01 10.86 8.86
N ALA A 121 32.92 10.03 9.38
CA ALA A 121 32.83 8.58 9.26
C ALA A 121 31.60 7.99 9.99
N TRP A 122 30.82 8.78 10.74
CA TRP A 122 29.45 8.42 11.16
C TRP A 122 28.61 7.90 9.98
N ALA A 123 28.86 8.42 8.76
CA ALA A 123 28.10 8.08 7.56
C ALA A 123 28.23 6.59 7.20
N ILE A 124 29.39 5.97 7.45
CA ILE A 124 29.61 4.53 7.23
C ILE A 124 28.57 3.74 8.03
N TRP A 125 28.44 4.06 9.31
CA TRP A 125 27.58 3.35 10.25
C TRP A 125 26.10 3.61 9.96
N MET A 126 25.74 4.84 9.61
CA MET A 126 24.40 5.18 9.13
C MET A 126 24.02 4.33 7.90
N PHE A 127 24.90 4.22 6.91
CA PHE A 127 24.63 3.43 5.70
C PHE A 127 24.57 1.92 5.98
N LYS A 128 25.38 1.39 6.90
CA LYS A 128 25.31 -0.02 7.32
C LYS A 128 23.93 -0.35 7.91
N ILE A 129 23.40 0.48 8.81
CA ILE A 129 22.06 0.28 9.39
C ILE A 129 20.98 0.47 8.31
N LEU A 130 21.08 1.52 7.50
CA LEU A 130 20.09 1.82 6.46
C LEU A 130 19.97 0.70 5.42
N ASN A 131 21.11 0.20 4.93
CA ASN A 131 21.16 -0.85 3.91
C ASN A 131 20.89 -2.23 4.50
N GLY A 132 21.21 -2.46 5.78
CA GLY A 132 20.87 -3.69 6.49
C GLY A 132 19.36 -3.90 6.62
N GLY A 133 18.61 -2.81 6.86
CA GLY A 133 17.14 -2.86 6.87
C GLY A 133 16.55 -3.70 8.01
N ASN A 134 17.34 -3.99 9.05
CA ASN A 134 16.91 -4.84 10.16
C ASN A 134 15.93 -4.09 11.10
N SER A 135 15.28 -4.86 11.97
CA SER A 135 14.28 -4.38 12.92
C SER A 135 14.42 -5.15 14.24
N ASP A 136 14.50 -4.43 15.35
CA ASP A 136 14.51 -4.97 16.71
C ASP A 136 13.10 -5.15 17.31
N GLY A 137 12.05 -4.83 16.53
CA GLY A 137 10.65 -4.93 16.95
C GLY A 137 10.16 -3.74 17.80
N LYS A 138 11.04 -2.83 18.22
CA LYS A 138 10.66 -1.60 18.95
C LYS A 138 10.15 -0.55 17.97
N LYS A 139 8.96 0.00 18.24
CA LYS A 139 8.37 1.05 17.42
C LYS A 139 8.95 2.42 17.77
N ARG A 140 9.60 3.06 16.80
CA ARG A 140 10.10 4.45 16.83
C ARG A 140 9.40 5.25 15.75
N PHE A 141 8.75 6.35 16.12
CA PHE A 141 7.93 7.15 15.19
C PHE A 141 6.97 6.30 14.33
N ARG A 142 6.33 5.29 14.92
CA ARG A 142 5.41 4.33 14.24
C ARG A 142 6.08 3.39 13.23
N ARG A 143 7.39 3.18 13.33
CA ARG A 143 8.20 2.30 12.45
C ARG A 143 9.10 1.41 13.28
N SER A 144 9.47 0.22 12.78
CA SER A 144 10.27 -0.75 13.54
C SER A 144 11.70 -0.95 13.01
N GLU A 145 12.07 -0.33 11.88
CA GLU A 145 13.44 -0.43 11.36
C GLU A 145 14.44 0.22 12.33
N ASN A 146 15.58 -0.41 12.54
CA ASN A 146 16.61 0.09 13.45
C ASN A 146 17.20 1.43 13.03
N ILE A 147 17.12 1.79 11.74
CA ILE A 147 17.57 3.10 11.24
C ILE A 147 16.86 4.28 11.94
N TYR A 148 15.65 4.08 12.45
CA TYR A 148 14.92 5.12 13.20
C TYR A 148 15.52 5.41 14.58
N ARG A 149 16.48 4.60 15.06
CA ARG A 149 17.29 4.93 16.23
C ARG A 149 18.14 6.17 16.02
N ILE A 150 18.66 6.36 14.80
CA ILE A 150 19.41 7.57 14.46
C ILE A 150 18.47 8.78 14.53
N TRP A 151 17.27 8.68 13.97
CA TRP A 151 16.27 9.75 14.09
C TRP A 151 15.93 10.04 15.57
N GLU A 152 15.66 9.01 16.37
CA GLU A 152 15.38 9.15 17.81
C GLU A 152 16.51 9.91 18.51
N TYR A 153 17.75 9.49 18.28
CA TYR A 153 18.94 10.17 18.79
C TYR A 153 19.02 11.65 18.35
N LEU A 154 18.81 11.95 17.06
CA LEU A 154 18.83 13.33 16.56
C LEU A 154 17.74 14.20 17.22
N PHE A 155 16.53 13.69 17.37
CA PHE A 155 15.44 14.38 18.06
C PHE A 155 15.69 14.53 19.56
N ASP A 156 16.50 13.66 20.13
CA ASP A 156 16.88 13.69 21.55
C ASP A 156 18.02 14.66 21.87
N LEU A 157 18.73 15.18 20.87
CA LEU A 157 19.77 16.18 21.05
C LEU A 157 19.19 17.45 21.69
N GLU A 158 19.92 17.99 22.67
CA GLU A 158 19.49 19.15 23.44
C GLU A 158 19.25 20.39 22.55
N ILE A 159 20.08 20.57 21.51
CA ILE A 159 19.93 21.64 20.51
C ILE A 159 18.60 21.53 19.73
N VAL A 160 18.10 20.31 19.50
CA VAL A 160 16.84 20.07 18.79
C VAL A 160 15.66 20.23 19.73
N LYS A 161 15.77 19.70 20.96
CA LYS A 161 14.73 19.83 21.98
C LYS A 161 14.42 21.30 22.31
N LYS A 162 15.45 22.15 22.35
CA LYS A 162 15.34 23.58 22.67
C LYS A 162 14.99 24.47 21.48
N ASN A 163 15.08 23.97 20.24
CA ASN A 163 14.86 24.77 19.04
C ASN A 163 13.71 24.19 18.20
N GLU A 164 12.51 24.77 18.38
CA GLU A 164 11.31 24.33 17.67
C GLU A 164 11.43 24.45 16.15
N LYS A 165 12.15 25.46 15.64
CA LYS A 165 12.35 25.64 14.20
C LYS A 165 13.23 24.54 13.62
N LEU A 166 14.32 24.20 14.31
CA LEU A 166 15.21 23.08 13.94
C LEU A 166 14.45 21.74 14.01
N LYS A 167 13.66 21.52 15.05
CA LYS A 167 12.79 20.35 15.18
C LYS A 167 11.80 20.26 14.01
N LYS A 168 11.17 21.38 13.62
CA LYS A 168 10.26 21.44 12.46
C LYS A 168 10.97 21.07 11.15
N VAL A 169 12.24 21.46 10.96
CA VAL A 169 13.05 21.03 9.80
C VAL A 169 13.21 19.50 9.80
N LEU A 170 13.57 18.91 10.95
CA LEU A 170 13.74 17.47 11.08
C LEU A 170 12.43 16.69 10.88
N ASP A 171 11.31 17.19 11.41
CA ASP A 171 9.99 16.58 11.21
C ASP A 171 9.65 16.50 9.72
N TRP A 172 9.95 17.56 8.97
CA TRP A 172 9.75 17.59 7.53
C TRP A 172 10.60 16.56 6.79
N LYS A 173 11.89 16.47 7.14
CA LYS A 173 12.82 15.50 6.54
C LYS A 173 12.44 14.06 6.92
N LEU A 174 12.00 13.82 8.16
CA LEU A 174 11.51 12.52 8.64
C LEU A 174 10.25 12.08 7.87
N LYS A 175 9.32 13.00 7.61
CA LYS A 175 8.11 12.72 6.81
C LYS A 175 8.46 12.25 5.39
N GLU A 176 9.47 12.85 4.75
CA GLU A 176 9.97 12.37 3.46
C GLU A 176 10.73 11.05 3.59
N PHE A 177 11.49 10.87 4.67
CA PHE A 177 12.19 9.63 4.96
C PHE A 177 11.24 8.43 5.18
N PHE A 178 9.99 8.64 5.61
CA PHE A 178 9.00 7.56 5.72
C PHE A 178 8.59 6.93 4.37
N LYS A 179 8.86 7.58 3.24
CA LYS A 179 8.53 7.10 1.89
C LYS A 179 9.58 6.09 1.42
N LYS A 180 9.34 4.80 1.70
CA LYS A 180 10.30 3.69 1.47
C LYS A 180 10.60 3.40 0.00
N ASP A 181 9.68 3.74 -0.88
CA ASP A 181 9.77 3.59 -2.33
C ASP A 181 10.71 4.61 -2.98
N ARG A 182 11.07 5.68 -2.26
CA ARG A 182 12.01 6.70 -2.72
C ARG A 182 13.45 6.17 -2.66
N LYS A 183 14.10 6.03 -3.81
CA LYS A 183 15.50 5.54 -3.90
C LYS A 183 16.50 6.49 -3.23
N GLU A 184 16.14 7.75 -3.12
CA GLU A 184 16.91 8.84 -2.54
C GLU A 184 16.64 9.01 -1.03
N ARG A 185 15.91 8.09 -0.39
CA ARG A 185 15.55 8.18 1.04
C ARG A 185 16.72 8.51 1.97
N PHE A 186 17.94 8.06 1.65
CA PHE A 186 19.14 8.36 2.45
C PHE A 186 19.43 9.87 2.57
N ILE A 187 19.07 10.67 1.57
CA ILE A 187 19.38 12.11 1.47
C ILE A 187 18.81 12.87 2.67
N PHE A 188 17.55 12.60 3.04
CA PHE A 188 16.87 13.28 4.14
C PHE A 188 17.50 12.96 5.50
N LEU A 189 17.98 11.72 5.70
CA LEU A 189 18.66 11.36 6.94
C LEU A 189 20.08 11.92 6.96
N TYR A 190 20.83 11.78 5.86
CA TYR A 190 22.19 12.31 5.76
C TYR A 190 22.22 13.82 6.03
N ALA A 191 21.34 14.58 5.36
CA ALA A 191 21.22 16.03 5.54
C ALA A 191 20.79 16.40 6.97
N SER A 192 19.95 15.57 7.63
CA SER A 192 19.57 15.77 9.03
C SER A 192 20.74 15.56 10.00
N VAL A 193 21.58 14.56 9.74
CA VAL A 193 22.77 14.32 10.57
C VAL A 193 23.78 15.45 10.40
N ASP A 194 24.09 15.84 9.15
CA ASP A 194 24.97 16.98 8.87
C ASP A 194 24.42 18.26 9.52
N LEU A 195 23.11 18.51 9.41
CA LEU A 195 22.45 19.63 10.06
C LEU A 195 22.70 19.63 11.56
N CYS A 196 22.35 18.55 12.28
CA CYS A 196 22.55 18.50 13.73
C CYS A 196 24.02 18.57 14.14
N MET A 197 24.93 18.00 13.34
CA MET A 197 26.37 18.02 13.60
C MET A 197 26.98 19.43 13.49
N TYR A 198 26.56 20.18 12.47
CA TYR A 198 27.15 21.47 12.15
C TYR A 198 26.29 22.66 12.55
N TYR A 199 25.08 22.46 13.11
CA TYR A 199 24.24 23.55 13.58
C TYR A 199 24.98 24.36 14.66
N ASP A 200 24.99 25.67 14.49
CA ASP A 200 25.73 26.62 15.36
C ASP A 200 24.80 27.58 16.11
N GLY A 201 23.49 27.36 16.06
CA GLY A 201 22.50 28.20 16.74
C GLY A 201 22.11 29.47 15.99
N THR A 202 22.71 29.76 14.83
CA THR A 202 22.34 30.94 14.04
C THR A 202 21.02 30.73 13.31
N TRP A 203 20.19 31.78 13.26
CA TRP A 203 18.95 31.82 12.52
C TRP A 203 18.73 33.22 11.93
N ASP A 204 18.56 33.34 10.62
CA ASP A 204 18.34 34.60 9.92
C ASP A 204 16.86 34.80 9.59
N GLU A 205 16.18 35.65 10.37
CA GLU A 205 14.75 35.92 10.20
C GLU A 205 14.43 36.85 9.02
N SER A 206 15.44 37.51 8.43
CA SER A 206 15.23 38.49 7.35
C SER A 206 14.67 37.85 6.07
N TRP A 207 14.96 36.56 5.84
CA TRP A 207 14.51 35.83 4.67
C TRP A 207 12.98 35.73 4.55
N ALA A 208 12.26 35.65 5.66
CA ALA A 208 10.81 35.52 5.66
C ALA A 208 10.15 36.74 4.99
N GLY A 209 10.50 37.95 5.44
CA GLY A 209 9.96 39.19 4.87
C GLY A 209 10.38 39.40 3.41
N LYS A 210 11.63 39.06 3.07
CA LYS A 210 12.11 39.12 1.67
C LYS A 210 11.25 38.25 0.74
N TYR A 211 11.06 36.97 1.08
CA TYR A 211 10.35 36.04 0.19
C TYR A 211 8.83 36.21 0.23
N GLU A 212 8.27 36.79 1.29
CA GLU A 212 6.88 37.25 1.32
C GLU A 212 6.66 38.41 0.34
N MET A 213 7.59 39.36 0.28
CA MET A 213 7.54 40.43 -0.73
C MET A 213 7.70 39.88 -2.16
N ASP A 214 8.61 38.93 -2.37
CA ASP A 214 8.72 38.25 -3.67
C ASP A 214 7.43 37.53 -4.06
N LEU A 215 6.77 36.86 -3.10
CA LEU A 215 5.49 36.21 -3.32
C LEU A 215 4.41 37.22 -3.74
N TYR A 216 4.32 38.36 -3.05
CA TYR A 216 3.39 39.44 -3.41
C TYR A 216 3.65 39.92 -4.84
N ASN A 217 4.91 40.23 -5.18
CA ASN A 217 5.30 40.67 -6.51
C ASN A 217 4.93 39.65 -7.60
N PHE A 218 5.15 38.35 -7.37
CA PHE A 218 4.73 37.32 -8.32
C PHE A 218 3.21 37.14 -8.39
N LYS A 219 2.48 37.32 -7.29
CA LYS A 219 1.01 37.29 -7.32
C LYS A 219 0.45 38.45 -8.15
N GLU A 220 0.97 39.66 -7.96
CA GLU A 220 0.60 40.81 -8.80
C GLU A 220 0.97 40.58 -10.27
N MET A 221 2.17 40.04 -10.54
CA MET A 221 2.62 39.71 -11.90
C MET A 221 1.69 38.73 -12.63
N TYR A 222 1.06 37.79 -11.91
CA TYR A 222 0.18 36.77 -12.48
C TYR A 222 -1.31 37.06 -12.25
N LYS A 223 -1.68 38.25 -11.77
CA LYS A 223 -3.07 38.61 -11.43
C LYS A 223 -4.01 38.48 -12.62
N ASP A 224 -3.55 38.88 -13.79
CA ASP A 224 -4.30 38.80 -15.05
C ASP A 224 -4.02 37.49 -15.83
N GLY A 225 -3.41 36.51 -15.17
CA GLY A 225 -2.95 35.27 -15.79
C GLY A 225 -1.57 35.39 -16.43
N ILE A 226 -1.17 34.37 -17.20
CA ILE A 226 0.11 34.35 -17.92
C ILE A 226 -0.13 34.79 -19.37
N ASP A 227 0.42 35.95 -19.73
CA ASP A 227 0.42 36.45 -21.11
C ASP A 227 1.37 35.60 -21.96
N LEU A 228 0.80 34.74 -22.81
CA LEU A 228 1.56 33.85 -23.68
C LEU A 228 2.18 34.58 -24.89
N GLU A 229 1.64 35.73 -25.30
CA GLU A 229 2.09 36.48 -26.48
C GLU A 229 3.38 37.25 -26.20
N LYS A 230 3.53 37.77 -24.98
CA LYS A 230 4.75 38.48 -24.56
C LYS A 230 5.90 37.55 -24.15
N ARG A 231 5.66 36.23 -24.05
CA ARG A 231 6.70 35.27 -23.66
C ARG A 231 7.66 35.00 -24.81
N LYS A 232 8.96 35.12 -24.50
CA LYS A 232 10.02 34.65 -25.41
C LYS A 232 10.14 33.14 -25.29
N ARG A 233 10.30 32.45 -26.43
CA ARG A 233 10.60 31.01 -26.43
C ARG A 233 11.87 30.76 -25.63
N MET A 234 11.80 29.83 -24.68
CA MET A 234 12.96 29.37 -23.94
C MET A 234 13.93 28.67 -24.88
N LYS A 235 15.17 29.16 -24.95
CA LYS A 235 16.25 28.44 -25.62
C LYS A 235 16.69 27.31 -24.69
N MET A 236 16.47 26.07 -25.09
CA MET A 236 17.01 24.91 -24.37
C MET A 236 18.51 24.83 -24.63
N ASP A 237 19.28 24.57 -23.58
CA ASP A 237 20.72 24.29 -23.67
C ASP A 237 20.97 22.81 -23.93
N ASP A 238 22.22 22.45 -24.23
CA ASP A 238 22.59 21.06 -24.53
C ASP A 238 22.49 20.14 -23.30
N PHE A 239 22.37 20.70 -22.09
CA PHE A 239 22.21 19.93 -20.85
C PHE A 239 20.87 19.19 -20.79
N VAL A 240 19.86 19.62 -21.56
CA VAL A 240 18.59 18.89 -21.65
C VAL A 240 18.73 17.55 -22.39
N LEU A 241 19.83 17.34 -23.12
CA LEU A 241 20.11 16.14 -23.90
C LEU A 241 21.12 15.26 -23.15
N ASP A 242 20.63 14.48 -22.19
CA ASP A 242 21.45 13.59 -21.37
C ASP A 242 21.16 12.09 -21.60
N MET A 243 21.87 11.23 -20.86
CA MET A 243 21.71 9.77 -20.92
C MET A 243 20.30 9.26 -20.56
N HIS A 244 19.43 10.07 -19.98
CA HIS A 244 18.05 9.73 -19.63
C HIS A 244 17.08 10.03 -20.77
N THR A 245 17.47 10.87 -21.74
CA THR A 245 16.66 11.20 -22.92
C THR A 245 16.97 10.29 -24.11
N SER A 246 15.98 10.02 -24.97
CA SER A 246 16.21 9.25 -26.21
C SER A 246 17.20 9.95 -27.13
N ALA A 247 17.09 11.28 -27.25
CA ALA A 247 17.98 12.09 -28.08
C ALA A 247 19.42 12.08 -27.54
N GLY A 248 19.63 12.26 -26.23
CA GLY A 248 20.96 12.17 -25.64
C GLY A 248 21.59 10.78 -25.80
N LYS A 249 20.81 9.70 -25.68
CA LYS A 249 21.28 8.34 -25.99
C LYS A 249 21.70 8.17 -27.46
N MET A 250 20.95 8.75 -28.41
CA MET A 250 21.32 8.74 -29.83
C MET A 250 22.61 9.54 -30.10
N LEU A 251 22.86 10.59 -29.31
CA LEU A 251 24.10 11.37 -29.33
C LEU A 251 25.25 10.70 -28.56
N GLY A 252 25.07 9.47 -28.09
CA GLY A 252 26.11 8.72 -27.38
C GLY A 252 26.34 9.15 -25.92
N LYS A 253 25.49 10.01 -25.34
CA LYS A 253 25.64 10.46 -23.95
C LYS A 253 25.55 9.28 -22.99
N SER A 254 26.60 9.10 -22.21
CA SER A 254 26.80 7.99 -21.29
C SER A 254 26.61 8.42 -19.82
N LYS A 255 26.72 7.44 -18.92
CA LYS A 255 26.76 7.69 -17.47
C LYS A 255 28.01 8.48 -17.05
N GLU A 256 29.10 8.34 -17.79
CA GLU A 256 30.33 9.09 -17.54
C GLU A 256 30.16 10.55 -17.93
N ASP A 257 29.53 10.82 -19.08
CA ASP A 257 29.18 12.18 -19.50
C ASP A 257 28.24 12.85 -18.50
N PHE A 258 27.24 12.11 -18.01
CA PHE A 258 26.34 12.62 -16.96
C PHE A 258 27.08 12.94 -15.65
N LYS A 259 28.10 12.16 -15.26
CA LYS A 259 28.89 12.46 -14.06
C LYS A 259 29.83 13.63 -14.25
N ARG A 260 30.31 13.89 -15.45
CA ARG A 260 31.19 15.02 -15.73
C ARG A 260 30.41 16.33 -15.89
N GLU A 261 29.29 16.25 -16.61
CA GLU A 261 28.51 17.43 -17.04
C GLU A 261 27.21 17.58 -16.24
N GLY A 262 26.46 16.48 -16.07
CA GLY A 262 25.15 16.48 -15.40
C GLY A 262 25.21 16.56 -13.87
N CYS A 263 26.37 16.34 -13.25
CA CYS A 263 26.54 16.53 -11.81
C CYS A 263 27.05 17.92 -11.43
N PHE A 264 27.31 18.78 -12.41
CA PHE A 264 27.81 20.13 -12.18
C PHE A 264 26.79 20.98 -11.43
N VAL A 265 27.24 21.65 -10.38
CA VAL A 265 26.46 22.62 -9.61
C VAL A 265 27.13 23.96 -9.76
N LEU A 266 26.44 24.88 -10.43
CA LEU A 266 26.90 26.25 -10.57
C LEU A 266 26.93 26.91 -9.19
N ASN A 267 28.05 27.56 -8.84
CA ASN A 267 28.26 28.23 -7.56
C ASN A 267 28.12 27.31 -6.32
N GLU A 268 28.60 26.07 -6.42
CA GLU A 268 28.62 25.14 -5.29
C GLU A 268 29.48 25.67 -4.13
N LYS A 269 28.90 25.72 -2.92
CA LYS A 269 29.55 26.28 -1.74
C LYS A 269 30.62 25.33 -1.18
N GLU A 270 31.84 25.85 -1.09
CA GLU A 270 33.00 25.05 -0.69
C GLU A 270 33.07 24.73 0.81
N LYS A 271 32.41 25.51 1.68
CA LYS A 271 32.55 25.41 3.15
C LYS A 271 32.36 23.99 3.70
N TYR A 272 31.38 23.25 3.17
CA TYR A 272 31.07 21.88 3.57
C TYR A 272 31.40 20.85 2.48
N LEU A 273 31.98 21.32 1.37
CA LEU A 273 32.40 20.48 0.28
C LEU A 273 33.60 19.62 0.71
N ARG A 274 33.62 18.39 0.22
CA ARG A 274 34.71 17.43 0.41
C ARG A 274 35.22 17.05 -0.97
N ASN A 275 36.34 17.67 -1.36
CA ASN A 275 36.87 17.54 -2.72
C ASN A 275 37.28 16.11 -3.05
N ASP A 276 37.77 15.36 -2.07
CA ASP A 276 38.02 13.92 -2.17
C ASP A 276 36.74 13.13 -2.47
N TRP A 277 35.62 13.44 -1.80
CA TRP A 277 34.34 12.77 -2.04
C TRP A 277 33.77 13.12 -3.41
N LYS A 278 33.86 14.40 -3.81
CA LYS A 278 33.43 14.89 -5.13
C LYS A 278 34.27 14.26 -6.23
N ASN A 279 35.60 14.26 -6.09
CA ASN A 279 36.51 13.64 -7.04
C ASN A 279 36.24 12.14 -7.17
N PHE A 280 35.98 11.45 -6.05
CA PHE A 280 35.56 10.05 -6.12
C PHE A 280 34.22 9.90 -6.85
N TYR A 281 33.21 10.71 -6.53
CA TYR A 281 31.90 10.66 -7.17
C TYR A 281 32.00 10.80 -8.72
N VAL A 282 32.76 11.80 -9.18
CA VAL A 282 32.94 12.10 -10.61
C VAL A 282 33.68 10.96 -11.31
N ASN A 283 34.74 10.44 -10.70
CA ASN A 283 35.63 9.46 -11.33
C ASN A 283 35.24 7.99 -11.07
N PHE A 284 34.31 7.72 -10.14
CA PHE A 284 33.95 6.36 -9.78
C PHE A 284 33.17 5.68 -10.90
N VAL A 285 33.77 4.78 -11.67
CA VAL A 285 33.09 4.07 -12.78
C VAL A 285 32.22 2.88 -12.30
N GLY A 286 32.17 2.63 -10.98
CA GLY A 286 31.64 1.39 -10.43
C GLY A 286 32.69 0.27 -10.53
N LYS A 287 32.60 -0.77 -9.69
CA LYS A 287 33.48 -1.94 -9.85
C LYS A 287 33.20 -2.57 -11.22
N ASP A 288 34.19 -2.47 -12.11
CA ASP A 288 34.18 -3.15 -13.40
C ASP A 288 33.87 -4.63 -13.19
N LYS A 289 32.83 -5.13 -13.86
CA LYS A 289 32.54 -6.58 -13.90
C LYS A 289 33.62 -7.39 -14.65
N LYS A 290 34.76 -6.77 -14.99
CA LYS A 290 35.79 -7.31 -15.89
C LYS A 290 37.18 -7.53 -15.26
N LEU A 291 37.44 -7.10 -14.02
CA LEU A 291 38.69 -7.44 -13.34
C LEU A 291 38.41 -8.01 -11.95
N GLY A 292 38.27 -9.32 -11.94
CA GLY A 292 38.19 -10.17 -10.77
C GLY A 292 37.90 -11.54 -11.29
N VAL A 293 38.97 -12.29 -11.62
CA VAL A 293 39.00 -13.75 -11.88
C VAL A 293 37.58 -14.30 -12.08
N GLY A 294 37.07 -14.09 -13.28
CA GLY A 294 35.63 -14.15 -13.53
C GLY A 294 35.15 -15.59 -13.55
N LEU A 295 34.59 -16.06 -12.44
CA LEU A 295 33.55 -17.09 -12.51
C LEU A 295 32.45 -16.55 -13.44
N ASN A 296 32.21 -17.32 -14.48
CA ASN A 296 31.50 -16.92 -15.69
C ASN A 296 30.12 -16.34 -15.33
N LYS A 297 29.61 -15.37 -16.08
CA LYS A 297 28.27 -14.76 -15.85
C LYS A 297 27.14 -15.81 -15.85
N LYS A 298 27.41 -16.98 -16.44
CA LYS A 298 26.58 -18.20 -16.42
C LYS A 298 26.66 -18.93 -15.08
N GLU A 299 27.88 -19.11 -14.54
CA GLU A 299 28.13 -19.69 -13.21
C GLU A 299 27.62 -18.79 -12.09
N LYS A 300 27.72 -17.46 -12.18
CA LYS A 300 27.12 -16.55 -11.19
C LYS A 300 25.58 -16.62 -11.21
N LYS A 301 24.96 -16.72 -12.39
CA LYS A 301 23.51 -16.95 -12.51
C LYS A 301 23.10 -18.33 -12.00
N GLU A 302 23.93 -19.35 -12.21
CA GLU A 302 23.73 -20.69 -11.66
C GLU A 302 23.93 -20.73 -10.15
N ARG A 303 24.92 -19.99 -9.62
CA ARG A 303 25.19 -19.86 -8.18
C ARG A 303 24.11 -19.03 -7.50
N GLU A 304 23.61 -17.97 -8.11
CA GLU A 304 22.43 -17.22 -7.62
C GLU A 304 21.15 -18.06 -7.69
N LYS A 305 20.99 -18.91 -8.72
CA LYS A 305 19.90 -19.91 -8.77
C LYS A 305 20.06 -20.96 -7.69
N LYS A 306 21.29 -21.45 -7.46
CA LYS A 306 21.63 -22.47 -6.47
C LYS A 306 21.49 -21.92 -5.06
N GLU A 307 21.93 -20.70 -4.78
CA GLU A 307 21.71 -19.98 -3.52
C GLU A 307 20.22 -19.67 -3.30
N LYS A 308 19.45 -19.32 -4.35
CA LYS A 308 17.99 -19.18 -4.22
C LYS A 308 17.30 -20.52 -3.94
N LEU A 309 17.80 -21.62 -4.50
CA LEU A 309 17.32 -22.97 -4.23
C LEU A 309 17.69 -23.43 -2.82
N GLU A 310 18.94 -23.25 -2.41
CA GLU A 310 19.44 -23.56 -1.06
C GLU A 310 18.78 -22.68 0.00
N LYS A 311 18.50 -21.40 -0.29
CA LYS A 311 17.73 -20.52 0.59
C LYS A 311 16.28 -20.98 0.71
N LYS A 312 15.65 -21.38 -0.40
CA LYS A 312 14.30 -21.98 -0.37
C LYS A 312 14.26 -23.32 0.36
N GLU A 313 15.32 -24.13 0.26
CA GLU A 313 15.46 -25.38 1.00
C GLU A 313 15.72 -25.14 2.49
N ARG A 314 16.58 -24.17 2.85
CA ARG A 314 16.76 -23.74 4.24
C ARG A 314 15.47 -23.20 4.83
N GLU A 315 14.75 -22.34 4.12
CA GLU A 315 13.43 -21.83 4.56
C GLU A 315 12.38 -22.96 4.67
N LYS A 316 12.43 -23.98 3.79
CA LYS A 316 11.60 -25.18 3.91
C LYS A 316 11.98 -26.02 5.12
N LYS A 317 13.28 -26.20 5.38
CA LYS A 317 13.81 -26.99 6.50
C LYS A 317 13.53 -26.31 7.83
N GLU A 318 13.73 -24.99 7.94
CA GLU A 318 13.32 -24.18 9.09
C GLU A 318 11.80 -24.22 9.29
N LYS A 319 11.00 -24.16 8.23
CA LYS A 319 9.53 -24.33 8.34
C LYS A 319 9.14 -25.74 8.79
N LEU A 320 9.88 -26.76 8.39
CA LEU A 320 9.64 -28.15 8.83
C LEU A 320 10.04 -28.32 10.30
N GLU A 321 11.22 -27.85 10.70
CA GLU A 321 11.70 -27.88 12.09
C GLU A 321 10.80 -27.04 13.00
N LYS A 322 10.31 -25.89 12.54
CA LYS A 322 9.34 -25.08 13.26
C LYS A 322 8.01 -25.82 13.39
N LYS A 323 7.53 -26.48 12.33
CA LYS A 323 6.33 -27.34 12.40
C LYS A 323 6.51 -28.53 13.32
N GLU A 324 7.68 -29.16 13.36
CA GLU A 324 7.99 -30.26 14.26
C GLU A 324 8.09 -29.79 15.71
N ARG A 325 8.74 -28.65 15.98
CA ARG A 325 8.75 -28.01 17.31
C ARG A 325 7.33 -27.65 17.75
N GLU A 326 6.53 -27.01 16.90
CA GLU A 326 5.12 -26.70 17.20
C GLU A 326 4.27 -27.97 17.39
N LYS A 327 4.58 -29.06 16.67
CA LYS A 327 3.89 -30.35 16.84
C LYS A 327 4.29 -31.03 18.15
N LYS A 328 5.56 -30.92 18.56
CA LYS A 328 6.11 -31.44 19.81
C LYS A 328 5.59 -30.65 21.01
N GLU A 329 5.60 -29.31 20.93
CA GLU A 329 4.94 -28.43 21.90
C GLU A 329 3.45 -28.70 21.99
N LYS A 330 2.74 -28.90 20.87
CA LYS A 330 1.31 -29.28 20.90
C LYS A 330 1.07 -30.67 21.51
N LEU A 331 2.01 -31.60 21.37
CA LEU A 331 1.94 -32.93 21.98
C LEU A 331 2.18 -32.84 23.50
N GLU A 332 3.20 -32.10 23.93
CA GLU A 332 3.48 -31.83 25.34
C GLU A 332 2.35 -31.02 26.00
N LEU A 333 1.76 -30.05 25.29
CA LEU A 333 0.58 -29.31 25.73
C LEU A 333 -0.64 -30.22 25.82
N LYS A 334 -0.85 -31.13 24.86
CA LYS A 334 -1.93 -32.14 24.91
C LYS A 334 -1.75 -33.15 26.03
N GLU A 335 -0.52 -33.52 26.37
CA GLU A 335 -0.22 -34.40 27.51
C GLU A 335 -0.41 -33.68 28.84
N ARG A 336 0.02 -32.42 28.95
CA ARG A 336 -0.28 -31.56 30.12
C ARG A 336 -1.78 -31.34 30.27
N GLU A 337 -2.49 -31.02 29.19
CA GLU A 337 -3.95 -30.88 29.17
C GLU A 337 -4.67 -32.21 29.47
N LYS A 338 -4.11 -33.37 29.09
CA LYS A 338 -4.66 -34.69 29.47
C LYS A 338 -4.49 -34.96 30.95
N LYS A 339 -3.32 -34.63 31.53
CA LYS A 339 -3.07 -34.74 32.98
C LYS A 339 -3.96 -33.77 33.76
N GLU A 340 -4.04 -32.51 33.35
CA GLU A 340 -4.96 -31.53 33.94
C GLU A 340 -6.43 -31.94 33.74
N LYS A 341 -6.83 -32.50 32.59
CA LYS A 341 -8.20 -33.02 32.38
C LYS A 341 -8.50 -34.26 33.22
N LEU A 342 -7.52 -35.09 33.56
CA LEU A 342 -7.71 -36.20 34.48
C LEU A 342 -7.92 -35.69 35.92
N GLU A 343 -7.07 -34.76 36.38
CA GLU A 343 -7.22 -34.10 37.69
C GLU A 343 -8.51 -33.27 37.78
N LYS A 344 -8.91 -32.63 36.68
CA LYS A 344 -10.14 -31.85 36.57
C LYS A 344 -11.37 -32.74 36.42
N LYS A 345 -11.29 -33.93 35.79
CA LYS A 345 -12.38 -34.92 35.77
C LYS A 345 -12.66 -35.50 37.16
N GLU A 346 -11.64 -35.67 38.01
CA GLU A 346 -11.85 -36.05 39.41
C GLU A 346 -12.49 -34.92 40.22
N ARG A 347 -12.11 -33.66 39.97
CA ARG A 347 -12.74 -32.49 40.62
C ARG A 347 -14.13 -32.14 40.07
N GLU A 348 -14.42 -32.40 38.79
CA GLU A 348 -15.68 -32.06 38.11
C GLU A 348 -16.81 -33.07 38.32
N LYS A 349 -16.51 -34.32 38.73
CA LYS A 349 -17.54 -35.31 39.13
C LYS A 349 -18.42 -34.84 40.29
N VAL A 350 -17.97 -33.87 41.08
CA VAL A 350 -18.66 -33.39 42.28
C VAL A 350 -19.56 -32.16 42.02
N VAL A 351 -19.37 -31.40 40.93
CA VAL A 351 -19.90 -30.01 40.86
C VAL A 351 -20.85 -29.70 39.69
N ARG A 352 -21.04 -30.56 38.68
CA ARG A 352 -21.88 -30.20 37.50
C ARG A 352 -23.07 -31.13 37.24
N LYS A 353 -23.91 -31.31 38.25
CA LYS A 353 -25.37 -31.35 38.03
C LYS A 353 -25.85 -29.89 37.99
N LYS A 354 -26.58 -29.50 36.93
CA LYS A 354 -27.23 -28.18 36.69
C LYS A 354 -26.36 -27.08 36.05
N LYS A 355 -26.33 -27.05 34.71
CA LYS A 355 -26.85 -25.90 33.92
C LYS A 355 -26.87 -26.26 32.43
N SER A 356 -28.05 -26.16 31.84
CA SER A 356 -28.42 -26.52 30.47
C SER A 356 -27.76 -25.62 29.42
N LYS A 357 -27.21 -26.25 28.36
CA LYS A 357 -27.02 -25.66 27.03
C LYS A 357 -28.39 -25.21 26.50
N LYS A 358 -28.56 -23.93 26.19
CA LYS A 358 -29.67 -23.48 25.35
C LYS A 358 -29.17 -22.33 24.46
N ASN A 359 -29.32 -22.52 23.15
CA ASN A 359 -29.36 -21.52 22.07
C ASN A 359 -28.04 -20.97 21.50
N GLU A 360 -27.31 -21.77 20.70
CA GLU A 360 -26.18 -21.29 19.87
C GLU A 360 -26.58 -21.00 18.39
N LEU A 361 -27.78 -21.41 17.94
CA LEU A 361 -28.25 -21.32 16.53
C LEU A 361 -29.64 -20.65 16.39
N ASN A 362 -29.91 -19.60 17.15
CA ASN A 362 -31.21 -18.92 17.12
C ASN A 362 -31.44 -18.01 15.90
N PHE A 363 -30.39 -17.75 15.12
CA PHE A 363 -30.46 -16.93 13.91
C PHE A 363 -30.98 -17.70 12.69
N VAL A 364 -31.10 -19.03 12.78
CA VAL A 364 -31.68 -19.86 11.72
C VAL A 364 -33.19 -19.88 11.88
N GLU A 365 -33.88 -19.18 10.98
CA GLU A 365 -35.34 -19.01 11.02
C GLU A 365 -36.07 -20.30 10.69
N ASN A 366 -35.63 -21.01 9.63
CA ASN A 366 -36.17 -22.31 9.26
C ASN A 366 -35.44 -23.45 9.98
N ARG A 367 -36.09 -24.00 11.01
CA ARG A 367 -35.54 -25.08 11.85
C ARG A 367 -35.90 -26.48 11.39
N GLU A 368 -36.64 -26.63 10.30
CA GLU A 368 -36.89 -27.95 9.72
C GLU A 368 -35.59 -28.54 9.21
N LEU A 369 -35.29 -29.77 9.64
CA LEU A 369 -34.08 -30.47 9.24
C LEU A 369 -34.17 -30.85 7.77
N LEU A 370 -33.10 -30.58 7.03
CA LEU A 370 -32.92 -31.00 5.66
C LEU A 370 -32.85 -32.53 5.60
N GLU A 371 -33.73 -33.09 4.79
CA GLU A 371 -33.67 -34.48 4.32
C GLU A 371 -33.20 -34.44 2.86
N LEU A 372 -32.20 -35.25 2.54
CA LEU A 372 -31.64 -35.34 1.19
C LEU A 372 -31.53 -36.81 0.77
N ASP A 373 -31.74 -37.06 -0.52
CA ASP A 373 -31.32 -38.31 -1.17
C ASP A 373 -29.89 -38.15 -1.72
N GLU A 374 -28.94 -38.95 -1.22
CA GLU A 374 -27.55 -38.95 -1.68
C GLU A 374 -27.42 -39.17 -3.19
N SER A 375 -28.36 -39.89 -3.81
CA SER A 375 -28.32 -40.19 -5.25
C SER A 375 -28.67 -39.00 -6.15
N GLU A 376 -29.31 -37.96 -5.61
CA GLU A 376 -29.70 -36.76 -6.36
C GLU A 376 -28.68 -35.62 -6.22
N ILE A 377 -27.72 -35.75 -5.31
CA ILE A 377 -26.69 -34.73 -5.05
C ILE A 377 -25.68 -34.67 -6.21
N LYS A 378 -25.41 -33.46 -6.69
CA LYS A 378 -24.37 -33.18 -7.69
C LYS A 378 -23.36 -32.18 -7.13
N LEU A 379 -22.09 -32.57 -6.97
CA LEU A 379 -21.07 -31.64 -6.48
C LEU A 379 -20.80 -30.53 -7.52
N CYS A 380 -20.66 -29.28 -7.05
CA CYS A 380 -20.41 -28.14 -7.95
C CYS A 380 -18.99 -28.13 -8.53
N SER A 381 -18.06 -28.90 -7.95
CA SER A 381 -16.67 -28.97 -8.43
C SER A 381 -15.94 -30.21 -7.90
N ASP A 382 -14.94 -30.67 -8.63
CA ASP A 382 -14.07 -31.80 -8.24
C ASP A 382 -13.12 -31.45 -7.08
N VAL A 383 -12.92 -30.17 -6.77
CA VAL A 383 -12.00 -29.67 -5.74
C VAL A 383 -12.58 -28.44 -5.05
N VAL A 384 -12.42 -28.36 -3.73
CA VAL A 384 -12.91 -27.22 -2.94
C VAL A 384 -12.14 -25.93 -3.26
N CYS A 385 -12.86 -24.81 -3.34
CA CYS A 385 -12.22 -23.51 -3.46
C CYS A 385 -11.54 -23.11 -2.13
N GLY A 386 -10.22 -22.88 -2.15
CA GLY A 386 -9.49 -22.26 -1.04
C GLY A 386 -9.56 -22.95 0.33
N ASN A 387 -9.37 -24.29 0.41
CA ASN A 387 -9.44 -25.08 1.66
C ASN A 387 -10.78 -24.98 2.41
N LYS A 388 -11.88 -24.67 1.72
CA LYS A 388 -13.24 -24.62 2.28
C LYS A 388 -13.97 -25.95 2.11
N VAL A 389 -15.21 -26.00 2.61
CA VAL A 389 -16.19 -27.07 2.41
C VAL A 389 -16.65 -27.14 0.95
N VAL A 390 -17.14 -28.30 0.50
CA VAL A 390 -17.65 -28.47 -0.87
C VAL A 390 -19.08 -27.96 -0.98
N CYS A 391 -19.40 -27.27 -2.08
CA CYS A 391 -20.77 -26.91 -2.43
C CYS A 391 -21.38 -28.01 -3.31
N PHE A 392 -22.68 -28.22 -3.18
CA PHE A 392 -23.40 -29.21 -3.98
C PHE A 392 -24.76 -28.67 -4.43
N GLU A 393 -25.25 -29.21 -5.53
CA GLU A 393 -26.58 -28.98 -6.08
C GLU A 393 -27.51 -30.11 -5.63
N TYR A 394 -28.71 -29.72 -5.20
CA TYR A 394 -29.82 -30.62 -4.86
C TYR A 394 -31.13 -29.86 -5.10
N ASP A 395 -32.13 -30.50 -5.70
CA ASP A 395 -33.44 -29.89 -6.00
C ASP A 395 -33.35 -28.50 -6.69
N GLY A 396 -32.46 -28.37 -7.68
CA GLY A 396 -32.26 -27.12 -8.41
C GLY A 396 -31.65 -25.96 -7.59
N LYS A 397 -31.23 -26.21 -6.34
CA LYS A 397 -30.60 -25.23 -5.45
C LYS A 397 -29.15 -25.62 -5.13
N ILE A 398 -28.36 -24.64 -4.73
CA ILE A 398 -26.97 -24.82 -4.31
C ILE A 398 -26.88 -24.74 -2.78
N TYR A 399 -26.23 -25.73 -2.20
CA TYR A 399 -26.04 -25.88 -0.76
C TYR A 399 -24.57 -25.70 -0.39
N LYS A 400 -24.32 -24.93 0.66
CA LYS A 400 -22.98 -24.67 1.20
C LYS A 400 -22.98 -24.77 2.72
N GLU A 401 -22.17 -25.69 3.25
CA GLU A 401 -22.00 -25.86 4.70
C GLU A 401 -21.47 -24.57 5.36
N GLY A 402 -22.17 -24.09 6.38
CA GLY A 402 -21.80 -22.95 7.22
C GLY A 402 -21.16 -23.43 8.51
N ARG A 403 -19.83 -23.32 8.61
CA ARG A 403 -19.09 -23.64 9.86
C ARG A 403 -19.01 -22.44 10.77
N LYS A 404 -18.87 -22.66 12.08
CA LYS A 404 -18.61 -21.60 13.08
C LYS A 404 -17.41 -20.71 12.71
N SER A 405 -16.36 -21.28 12.12
CA SER A 405 -15.18 -20.53 11.64
C SER A 405 -15.46 -19.61 10.45
N MET A 406 -16.62 -19.77 9.81
CA MET A 406 -17.11 -18.96 8.69
C MET A 406 -18.34 -18.14 9.10
N ASN A 407 -18.53 -17.91 10.39
CA ASN A 407 -19.72 -17.26 10.94
C ASN A 407 -21.03 -17.91 10.45
N TYR A 408 -21.02 -19.25 10.27
CA TYR A 408 -22.14 -20.01 9.72
C TYR A 408 -22.66 -19.53 8.35
N ASN A 409 -21.82 -18.83 7.57
CA ASN A 409 -22.18 -18.14 6.33
C ASN A 409 -23.25 -17.03 6.50
N LEU A 410 -23.42 -16.50 7.71
CA LEU A 410 -24.39 -15.46 8.01
C LEU A 410 -24.13 -14.17 7.22
N ASP A 411 -22.87 -13.85 6.95
CA ASP A 411 -22.45 -12.71 6.13
C ASP A 411 -23.10 -12.73 4.74
N TYR A 412 -23.10 -13.89 4.07
CA TYR A 412 -23.69 -14.00 2.73
C TYR A 412 -25.21 -13.83 2.80
N TYR A 413 -25.85 -14.49 3.76
CA TYR A 413 -27.30 -14.44 3.95
C TYR A 413 -27.78 -13.00 4.21
N VAL A 414 -27.15 -12.31 5.15
CA VAL A 414 -27.51 -10.93 5.50
C VAL A 414 -27.24 -9.96 4.35
N PHE A 415 -26.11 -10.12 3.65
CA PHE A 415 -25.85 -9.28 2.48
C PHE A 415 -26.87 -9.52 1.37
N ASP A 416 -27.25 -10.77 1.08
CA ASP A 416 -28.25 -11.10 0.06
C ASP A 416 -29.63 -10.49 0.39
N MET A 417 -30.05 -10.53 1.66
CA MET A 417 -31.27 -9.84 2.11
C MET A 417 -31.24 -8.32 1.84
N CYS A 418 -30.07 -7.69 1.93
CA CYS A 418 -29.93 -6.26 1.68
C CYS A 418 -29.84 -5.91 0.19
N LYS A 419 -29.54 -6.86 -0.71
CA LYS A 419 -29.31 -6.57 -2.15
C LYS A 419 -30.52 -5.91 -2.81
N GLU A 420 -31.72 -6.39 -2.50
CA GLU A 420 -32.97 -5.88 -3.09
C GLU A 420 -33.18 -4.39 -2.77
N LEU A 421 -32.82 -3.95 -1.56
CA LEU A 421 -32.93 -2.54 -1.15
C LEU A 421 -32.03 -1.62 -1.99
N PHE A 422 -30.94 -2.14 -2.56
CA PHE A 422 -30.06 -1.41 -3.47
C PHE A 422 -30.34 -1.70 -4.96
N GLY A 423 -31.43 -2.41 -5.27
CA GLY A 423 -31.76 -2.81 -6.64
C GLY A 423 -30.74 -3.77 -7.27
N LEU A 424 -30.12 -4.63 -6.46
CA LEU A 424 -29.23 -5.70 -6.92
C LEU A 424 -29.97 -7.04 -6.98
N ASN A 425 -29.57 -7.90 -7.92
CA ASN A 425 -30.12 -9.25 -8.04
C ASN A 425 -29.76 -10.13 -6.83
N CYS A 426 -30.79 -10.62 -6.13
CA CYS A 426 -30.68 -11.58 -5.03
C CYS A 426 -30.53 -13.01 -5.58
N ILE A 427 -29.87 -13.87 -4.81
CA ILE A 427 -29.74 -15.30 -5.15
C ILE A 427 -30.60 -16.20 -4.24
N GLY A 428 -31.54 -15.60 -3.52
CA GLY A 428 -32.54 -16.32 -2.74
C GLY A 428 -31.92 -17.11 -1.59
N MET A 429 -30.99 -16.51 -0.84
CA MET A 429 -30.32 -17.21 0.24
C MET A 429 -31.28 -17.56 1.40
N GLU A 430 -31.23 -18.81 1.86
CA GLU A 430 -31.91 -19.32 3.04
C GLU A 430 -30.90 -20.04 3.96
N LEU A 431 -31.06 -19.92 5.28
CA LEU A 431 -30.34 -20.74 6.25
C LEU A 431 -31.20 -21.93 6.67
N ARG A 432 -30.63 -23.14 6.58
CA ARG A 432 -31.28 -24.39 6.96
C ARG A 432 -30.41 -25.20 7.90
N LEU A 433 -31.05 -26.10 8.66
CA LEU A 433 -30.36 -27.06 9.51
C LEU A 433 -30.37 -28.43 8.85
N GLY A 434 -29.29 -29.19 9.00
CA GLY A 434 -29.21 -30.60 8.60
C GLY A 434 -28.50 -31.42 9.67
N LYS A 435 -28.58 -32.74 9.55
CA LYS A 435 -27.86 -33.71 10.39
C LYS A 435 -26.89 -34.55 9.58
N PHE A 436 -26.27 -33.93 8.58
CA PHE A 436 -25.31 -34.61 7.72
C PHE A 436 -24.23 -33.65 7.23
N ARG A 437 -23.13 -34.20 6.73
CA ARG A 437 -22.02 -33.48 6.08
C ARG A 437 -21.62 -34.20 4.80
N ILE A 438 -21.21 -33.44 3.79
CA ILE A 438 -20.53 -34.00 2.62
C ILE A 438 -19.04 -34.13 2.94
N VAL A 439 -18.58 -35.37 3.09
CA VAL A 439 -17.19 -35.70 3.47
C VAL A 439 -16.51 -36.53 2.40
N LYS A 440 -15.18 -36.61 2.46
CA LYS A 440 -14.41 -37.51 1.59
C LYS A 440 -14.42 -38.92 2.13
N LYS A 441 -14.58 -39.91 1.22
CA LYS A 441 -14.38 -41.33 1.54
C LYS A 441 -12.94 -41.58 1.98
N ASP A 442 -11.98 -41.12 1.17
CA ASP A 442 -10.56 -41.10 1.49
C ASP A 442 -10.03 -39.67 1.66
N LYS A 443 -9.62 -39.34 2.89
CA LYS A 443 -9.04 -38.03 3.25
C LYS A 443 -7.65 -37.79 2.64
N SER A 444 -6.98 -38.84 2.15
CA SER A 444 -5.67 -38.75 1.49
C SER A 444 -5.77 -38.21 0.06
N VAL A 445 -6.92 -38.39 -0.60
CA VAL A 445 -7.17 -37.94 -1.96
C VAL A 445 -7.66 -36.49 -1.95
N LEU A 446 -7.05 -35.63 -2.78
CA LEU A 446 -7.36 -34.19 -2.82
C LEU A 446 -8.73 -33.90 -3.43
N SER A 447 -9.13 -34.67 -4.45
CA SER A 447 -10.38 -34.48 -5.18
C SER A 447 -11.58 -35.11 -4.45
N TYR A 448 -12.75 -34.52 -4.67
CA TYR A 448 -14.05 -35.10 -4.33
C TYR A 448 -14.63 -35.93 -5.47
N LYS A 449 -14.09 -35.85 -6.69
CA LYS A 449 -14.55 -36.64 -7.83
C LYS A 449 -14.50 -38.13 -7.48
N ASP A 450 -15.65 -38.77 -7.51
CA ASP A 450 -15.86 -40.17 -7.12
C ASP A 450 -15.39 -40.52 -5.67
N ASN A 451 -15.09 -39.52 -4.85
CA ASN A 451 -14.46 -39.65 -3.52
C ASN A 451 -15.21 -38.85 -2.45
N TRP A 452 -16.54 -38.95 -2.45
CA TRP A 452 -17.38 -38.28 -1.48
C TRP A 452 -18.51 -39.18 -1.01
N MET A 453 -19.05 -38.88 0.18
CA MET A 453 -20.22 -39.53 0.78
C MET A 453 -20.94 -38.56 1.70
N VAL A 454 -22.21 -38.85 1.97
CA VAL A 454 -22.98 -38.21 3.05
C VAL A 454 -22.65 -38.90 4.38
N GLU A 455 -22.17 -38.14 5.36
CA GLU A 455 -21.93 -38.61 6.73
C GLU A 455 -22.99 -38.01 7.66
N GLU A 456 -23.83 -38.86 8.25
CA GLU A 456 -24.77 -38.45 9.28
C GLU A 456 -24.05 -38.00 10.55
N THR A 457 -24.64 -37.04 11.26
CA THR A 457 -24.09 -36.49 12.49
C THR A 457 -25.19 -36.13 13.49
N GLU A 458 -24.90 -36.30 14.77
CA GLU A 458 -25.79 -35.87 15.86
C GLU A 458 -25.83 -34.35 16.02
N GLU A 459 -24.83 -33.63 15.48
CA GLU A 459 -24.74 -32.17 15.54
C GLU A 459 -25.62 -31.51 14.48
N GLU A 460 -26.29 -30.41 14.84
CA GLU A 460 -26.96 -29.55 13.87
C GLU A 460 -25.91 -28.84 13.00
N VAL A 461 -25.99 -29.07 11.69
CA VAL A 461 -25.13 -28.47 10.67
C VAL A 461 -25.90 -27.38 9.95
N VAL A 462 -25.35 -26.16 9.90
CA VAL A 462 -25.98 -25.05 9.16
C VAL A 462 -25.62 -25.17 7.68
N TYR A 463 -26.60 -25.04 6.81
CA TYR A 463 -26.44 -24.90 5.37
C TYR A 463 -26.99 -23.56 4.92
N CYS A 464 -26.22 -22.86 4.09
CA CYS A 464 -26.73 -21.77 3.29
C CYS A 464 -27.19 -22.37 1.95
N VAL A 465 -28.46 -22.22 1.66
CA VAL A 465 -29.14 -22.70 0.45
C VAL A 465 -29.41 -21.49 -0.43
N MET A 466 -29.09 -21.57 -1.71
CA MET A 466 -29.28 -20.46 -2.66
C MET A 466 -29.79 -21.00 -4.00
N ASP A 467 -30.52 -20.17 -4.73
CA ASP A 467 -31.03 -20.54 -6.04
C ASP A 467 -29.88 -20.73 -7.04
N LYS A 468 -30.00 -21.76 -7.88
CA LYS A 468 -29.01 -21.98 -8.93
C LYS A 468 -29.21 -20.94 -10.02
N ILE A 469 -28.21 -20.08 -10.18
CA ILE A 469 -28.10 -19.20 -11.36
C ILE A 469 -27.75 -20.12 -12.54
N GLY A 470 -28.71 -20.35 -13.45
CA GLY A 470 -28.70 -21.39 -14.48
C GLY A 470 -27.48 -21.40 -15.44
N ASN A 471 -27.69 -21.20 -16.74
CA ASN A 471 -26.56 -21.05 -17.67
C ASN A 471 -25.87 -19.71 -17.38
N CYS A 472 -24.80 -19.74 -16.58
CA CYS A 472 -24.06 -18.56 -16.19
C CYS A 472 -22.59 -18.61 -16.61
N GLU A 473 -22.01 -17.43 -16.83
CA GLU A 473 -20.60 -17.24 -17.13
C GLU A 473 -19.96 -16.38 -16.02
N MET A 474 -18.68 -16.59 -15.74
CA MET A 474 -17.95 -15.68 -14.84
C MET A 474 -17.65 -14.37 -15.58
N LEU A 475 -17.98 -13.22 -14.97
CA LEU A 475 -17.79 -11.91 -15.61
C LEU A 475 -16.32 -11.63 -16.01
N ILE A 476 -15.35 -12.24 -15.31
CA ILE A 476 -13.93 -12.13 -15.63
C ILE A 476 -13.59 -12.57 -17.08
N GLU A 477 -14.36 -13.49 -17.63
CA GLU A 477 -14.18 -14.01 -19.00
C GLU A 477 -14.57 -12.95 -20.04
N LYS A 478 -15.41 -11.99 -19.65
CA LYS A 478 -15.91 -10.86 -20.46
C LYS A 478 -15.35 -9.51 -20.03
N LYS A 479 -14.21 -9.48 -19.31
CA LYS A 479 -13.64 -8.26 -18.69
C LYS A 479 -13.51 -7.04 -19.62
N GLU A 480 -13.23 -7.25 -20.91
CA GLU A 480 -13.05 -6.15 -21.88
C GLU A 480 -14.38 -5.58 -22.38
N GLU A 481 -15.44 -6.38 -22.32
CA GLU A 481 -16.80 -5.99 -22.71
C GLU A 481 -17.45 -5.15 -21.61
N VAL A 482 -17.15 -5.44 -20.33
CA VAL A 482 -17.68 -4.68 -19.17
C VAL A 482 -17.42 -3.18 -19.30
N VAL A 483 -16.23 -2.78 -19.74
CA VAL A 483 -15.88 -1.35 -19.89
C VAL A 483 -16.44 -0.71 -21.17
N LYS A 484 -16.95 -1.52 -22.11
CA LYS A 484 -17.52 -1.06 -23.39
C LYS A 484 -19.05 -1.04 -23.37
N ASN A 485 -19.66 -1.92 -22.59
CA ASN A 485 -21.10 -2.01 -22.42
C ASN A 485 -21.55 -1.11 -21.26
N ALA A 486 -22.28 -0.04 -21.56
CA ALA A 486 -22.72 0.94 -20.57
C ALA A 486 -23.60 0.35 -19.46
N SER A 487 -24.46 -0.62 -19.80
CA SER A 487 -25.32 -1.30 -18.83
C SER A 487 -24.50 -2.14 -17.85
N TRP A 488 -23.58 -2.97 -18.36
CA TRP A 488 -22.69 -3.76 -17.51
C TRP A 488 -21.73 -2.90 -16.69
N LEU A 489 -21.22 -1.79 -17.25
CA LEU A 489 -20.39 -0.85 -16.50
C LEU A 489 -21.17 -0.26 -15.32
N LYS A 490 -22.39 0.23 -15.57
CA LYS A 490 -23.26 0.79 -14.53
C LYS A 490 -23.53 -0.24 -13.43
N GLU A 491 -23.99 -1.43 -13.81
CA GLU A 491 -24.37 -2.47 -12.85
C GLU A 491 -23.16 -3.00 -12.05
N TYR A 492 -22.02 -3.22 -12.71
CA TYR A 492 -20.80 -3.63 -12.01
C TYR A 492 -20.28 -2.54 -11.04
N CYS A 493 -20.44 -1.26 -11.40
CA CYS A 493 -20.14 -0.16 -10.51
C CYS A 493 -21.10 -0.10 -9.31
N ARG A 494 -22.41 -0.30 -9.53
CA ARG A 494 -23.41 -0.39 -8.46
C ARG A 494 -23.08 -1.50 -7.47
N ILE A 495 -22.83 -2.72 -7.96
CA ILE A 495 -22.39 -3.87 -7.15
C ILE A 495 -21.15 -3.50 -6.33
N GLY A 496 -20.15 -2.87 -6.95
CA GLY A 496 -18.91 -2.47 -6.28
C GLY A 496 -19.14 -1.47 -5.15
N MET A 497 -19.97 -0.45 -5.39
CA MET A 497 -20.30 0.57 -4.40
C MET A 497 -21.07 -0.03 -3.22
N VAL A 498 -22.09 -0.86 -3.48
CA VAL A 498 -22.86 -1.54 -2.43
C VAL A 498 -21.97 -2.47 -1.62
N ARG A 499 -21.16 -3.32 -2.26
CA ARG A 499 -20.16 -4.16 -1.54
C ARG A 499 -19.16 -3.32 -0.75
N GLY A 500 -18.86 -2.10 -1.19
CA GLY A 500 -18.02 -1.13 -0.50
C GLY A 500 -18.63 -0.62 0.80
N ILE A 501 -19.93 -0.36 0.84
CA ILE A 501 -20.67 0.04 2.06
C ILE A 501 -20.49 -1.01 3.17
N PHE A 502 -20.68 -2.29 2.82
CA PHE A 502 -20.56 -3.40 3.76
C PHE A 502 -19.11 -3.86 3.99
N ARG A 503 -18.15 -3.36 3.21
CA ARG A 503 -16.73 -3.76 3.23
C ARG A 503 -16.50 -5.27 3.12
N VAL A 504 -17.37 -5.98 2.39
CA VAL A 504 -17.21 -7.42 2.15
C VAL A 504 -15.93 -7.72 1.39
N SER A 505 -15.32 -8.87 1.70
CA SER A 505 -14.01 -9.28 1.17
C SER A 505 -13.99 -9.47 -0.36
N ASP A 506 -12.79 -9.26 -0.94
CA ASP A 506 -12.37 -9.67 -2.30
C ASP A 506 -13.23 -9.27 -3.52
N PHE A 507 -13.74 -8.04 -3.64
CA PHE A 507 -14.45 -7.62 -4.87
C PHE A 507 -13.56 -7.61 -6.14
N ASN A 508 -13.93 -8.44 -7.12
CA ASN A 508 -13.35 -8.49 -8.45
C ASN A 508 -14.30 -9.25 -9.41
N MET A 509 -14.04 -9.20 -10.72
CA MET A 509 -14.92 -9.80 -11.73
C MET A 509 -15.08 -11.33 -11.65
N ARG A 510 -14.32 -12.05 -10.81
CA ARG A 510 -14.59 -13.48 -10.52
C ARG A 510 -15.77 -13.70 -9.57
N ASN A 511 -16.13 -12.66 -8.83
CA ASN A 511 -17.17 -12.70 -7.80
C ASN A 511 -18.48 -12.09 -8.32
N VAL A 512 -18.61 -11.98 -9.64
CA VAL A 512 -19.82 -11.54 -10.32
C VAL A 512 -20.05 -12.51 -11.48
N LEU A 513 -21.26 -13.04 -11.58
CA LEU A 513 -21.70 -13.91 -12.66
C LEU A 513 -22.57 -13.13 -13.64
N ILE A 514 -22.64 -13.62 -14.87
CA ILE A 514 -23.61 -13.22 -15.88
C ILE A 514 -24.65 -14.33 -15.93
N ASP A 515 -25.91 -14.02 -15.69
CA ASP A 515 -26.99 -15.00 -15.78
C ASP A 515 -27.41 -15.28 -17.24
N GLY A 516 -28.39 -16.17 -17.43
CA GLY A 516 -28.89 -16.54 -18.76
C GLY A 516 -29.57 -15.39 -19.53
N ASN A 517 -29.94 -14.31 -18.86
CA ASN A 517 -30.54 -13.11 -19.44
C ASN A 517 -29.50 -12.01 -19.72
N GLY A 518 -28.24 -12.22 -19.33
CA GLY A 518 -27.17 -11.23 -19.46
C GLY A 518 -27.09 -10.25 -18.29
N GLU A 519 -27.81 -10.50 -17.19
CA GLU A 519 -27.79 -9.67 -15.99
C GLU A 519 -26.63 -10.06 -15.07
N LEU A 520 -26.12 -9.07 -14.31
CA LEU A 520 -24.99 -9.28 -13.41
C LEU A 520 -25.49 -9.69 -12.01
N VAL A 521 -24.96 -10.79 -11.49
CA VAL A 521 -25.30 -11.30 -10.17
C VAL A 521 -24.06 -11.34 -9.28
N SER A 522 -24.07 -10.57 -8.19
CA SER A 522 -22.98 -10.56 -7.22
C SER A 522 -23.01 -11.83 -6.35
N ILE A 523 -21.84 -12.45 -6.17
CA ILE A 523 -21.65 -13.64 -5.33
C ILE A 523 -20.41 -13.52 -4.42
N ASP A 524 -20.27 -14.48 -3.51
CA ASP A 524 -19.13 -14.64 -2.60
C ASP A 524 -18.89 -13.40 -1.69
N GLU A 525 -19.95 -12.93 -1.01
CA GLU A 525 -19.96 -11.81 -0.06
C GLU A 525 -19.70 -12.24 1.38
N ASN A 526 -18.44 -12.55 1.69
CA ASN A 526 -18.06 -12.90 3.06
C ASN A 526 -17.37 -11.73 3.78
N ASP A 527 -17.24 -11.84 5.10
CA ASP A 527 -16.42 -10.95 5.94
C ASP A 527 -16.97 -9.50 5.89
N ILE A 528 -18.26 -9.33 6.23
CA ILE A 528 -18.88 -8.00 6.40
C ILE A 528 -18.08 -7.22 7.45
N LEU A 529 -17.74 -5.97 7.14
CA LEU A 529 -16.84 -5.12 7.94
C LEU A 529 -15.44 -5.73 8.18
N GLY A 530 -15.03 -6.62 7.27
CA GLY A 530 -13.76 -7.31 7.29
C GLY A 530 -12.54 -6.42 7.05
N LYS A 531 -11.44 -7.02 6.60
CA LYS A 531 -10.14 -6.30 6.47
C LYS A 531 -10.07 -5.31 5.31
N ARG A 532 -11.12 -5.21 4.49
CA ARG A 532 -11.14 -4.41 3.27
C ARG A 532 -11.32 -2.93 3.59
N LYS A 533 -10.48 -2.09 3.00
CA LYS A 533 -10.55 -0.63 3.15
C LYS A 533 -11.07 0.11 1.92
N ASP A 534 -10.92 -0.50 0.74
CA ASP A 534 -11.28 0.10 -0.54
C ASP A 534 -12.71 -0.31 -0.96
N VAL A 535 -13.46 0.58 -1.61
CA VAL A 535 -14.77 0.35 -2.26
C VAL A 535 -14.64 -0.46 -3.55
N PHE A 536 -13.58 -0.28 -4.34
CA PHE A 536 -13.34 -1.09 -5.55
C PHE A 536 -12.01 -1.85 -5.48
N GLY A 537 -10.94 -1.17 -5.07
CA GLY A 537 -9.58 -1.71 -4.98
C GLY A 537 -8.86 -1.80 -6.33
N MET A 538 -7.53 -1.92 -6.28
CA MET A 538 -6.65 -1.86 -7.47
C MET A 538 -6.92 -2.91 -8.55
N LYS A 539 -7.53 -4.06 -8.19
CA LYS A 539 -7.91 -5.11 -9.15
C LYS A 539 -8.96 -4.61 -10.18
N ASN A 540 -9.68 -3.53 -9.86
CA ASN A 540 -10.76 -2.96 -10.69
C ASN A 540 -10.35 -1.66 -11.42
N ARG A 541 -9.04 -1.41 -11.59
CA ARG A 541 -8.50 -0.18 -12.20
C ARG A 541 -9.09 0.16 -13.58
N ALA A 542 -9.44 -0.84 -14.40
CA ALA A 542 -10.02 -0.61 -15.72
C ALA A 542 -11.41 0.04 -15.61
N VAL A 543 -12.27 -0.50 -14.74
CA VAL A 543 -13.61 0.05 -14.46
C VAL A 543 -13.52 1.44 -13.86
N LEU A 544 -12.65 1.63 -12.87
CA LEU A 544 -12.50 2.94 -12.23
C LEU A 544 -12.02 4.03 -13.21
N LYS A 545 -11.21 3.68 -14.23
CA LYS A 545 -10.82 4.63 -15.27
C LYS A 545 -12.01 5.07 -16.13
N GLU A 546 -12.94 4.17 -16.44
CA GLU A 546 -14.12 4.53 -17.21
C GLU A 546 -15.14 5.29 -16.35
N LEU A 547 -15.34 4.88 -15.09
CA LEU A 547 -16.17 5.63 -14.14
C LEU A 547 -15.65 7.06 -13.94
N LYS A 548 -14.33 7.25 -13.85
CA LYS A 548 -13.70 8.58 -13.75
C LYS A 548 -14.00 9.49 -14.94
N LYS A 549 -14.08 8.91 -16.16
CA LYS A 549 -14.42 9.68 -17.37
C LYS A 549 -15.90 10.02 -17.44
N ASN A 550 -16.74 9.25 -16.74
CA ASN A 550 -18.18 9.36 -16.79
C ASN A 550 -18.74 9.85 -15.43
N GLU A 551 -18.44 11.11 -15.09
CA GLU A 551 -18.93 11.74 -13.84
C GLU A 551 -20.47 11.68 -13.73
N LYS A 552 -21.18 11.78 -14.86
CA LYS A 552 -22.64 11.65 -14.88
C LYS A 552 -23.09 10.30 -14.34
N LEU A 553 -22.49 9.21 -14.82
CA LEU A 553 -22.76 7.85 -14.32
C LEU A 553 -22.42 7.72 -12.83
N PHE A 554 -21.32 8.33 -12.37
CA PHE A 554 -20.95 8.28 -10.97
C PHE A 554 -21.97 9.00 -10.07
N VAL A 555 -22.42 10.19 -10.46
CA VAL A 555 -23.47 10.94 -9.74
C VAL A 555 -24.80 10.20 -9.76
N GLU A 556 -25.17 9.61 -10.90
CA GLU A 556 -26.37 8.78 -11.04
C GLU A 556 -26.35 7.58 -10.07
N LEU A 557 -25.22 6.87 -9.99
CA LEU A 557 -25.05 5.75 -9.05
C LEU A 557 -25.11 6.19 -7.58
N LEU A 558 -24.54 7.36 -7.24
CA LEU A 558 -24.63 7.90 -5.88
C LEU A 558 -26.07 8.26 -5.51
N GLN A 559 -26.81 8.88 -6.43
CA GLN A 559 -28.22 9.20 -6.22
C GLN A 559 -29.05 7.94 -5.97
N GLU A 560 -28.92 6.93 -6.84
CA GLU A 560 -29.61 5.64 -6.66
C GLU A 560 -29.32 4.99 -5.29
N ILE A 561 -28.07 5.09 -4.81
CA ILE A 561 -27.65 4.51 -3.53
C ILE A 561 -28.10 5.37 -2.33
N TRP A 562 -28.23 6.69 -2.49
CA TRP A 562 -28.67 7.59 -1.43
C TRP A 562 -30.20 7.64 -1.27
N GLU A 563 -30.95 7.24 -2.29
CA GLU A 563 -32.41 7.11 -2.23
C GLU A 563 -32.87 5.84 -1.49
N VAL A 564 -31.95 4.92 -1.20
CA VAL A 564 -32.24 3.70 -0.43
C VAL A 564 -32.66 4.04 1.00
N ASP A 565 -33.72 3.37 1.47
CA ASP A 565 -34.09 3.37 2.89
C ASP A 565 -33.01 2.64 3.71
N PHE A 566 -32.02 3.40 4.16
CA PHE A 566 -30.90 2.84 4.91
C PHE A 566 -31.30 2.42 6.33
N ASP A 567 -32.43 2.91 6.86
CA ASP A 567 -32.90 2.48 8.17
C ASP A 567 -33.34 1.01 8.11
N ALA A 568 -34.02 0.60 7.02
CA ALA A 568 -34.34 -0.81 6.76
C ALA A 568 -33.07 -1.68 6.61
N VAL A 569 -32.03 -1.17 5.94
CA VAL A 569 -30.73 -1.86 5.84
C VAL A 569 -30.13 -2.07 7.24
N GLU A 570 -30.13 -1.00 8.05
CA GLU A 570 -29.56 -1.03 9.39
C GLU A 570 -30.31 -1.99 10.33
N GLU A 571 -31.63 -2.04 10.24
CA GLU A 571 -32.46 -2.98 10.99
C GLU A 571 -32.14 -4.44 10.66
N ILE A 572 -32.01 -4.78 9.36
CA ILE A 572 -31.65 -6.13 8.92
C ILE A 572 -30.29 -6.53 9.49
N VAL A 573 -29.25 -5.70 9.33
CA VAL A 573 -27.90 -6.06 9.78
C VAL A 573 -27.82 -6.16 11.31
N LYS A 574 -28.50 -5.27 12.04
CA LYS A 574 -28.57 -5.31 13.51
C LYS A 574 -29.31 -6.53 14.03
N LYS A 575 -30.38 -6.98 13.36
CA LYS A 575 -31.13 -8.21 13.70
C LYS A 575 -30.21 -9.43 13.80
N PHE A 576 -29.18 -9.49 12.96
CA PHE A 576 -28.22 -10.59 12.89
C PHE A 576 -26.88 -10.31 13.60
N GLY A 577 -26.79 -9.23 14.37
CA GLY A 577 -25.65 -8.92 15.23
C GLY A 577 -24.47 -8.23 14.54
N PHE A 578 -24.67 -7.66 13.34
CA PHE A 578 -23.66 -6.84 12.68
C PHE A 578 -23.73 -5.38 13.14
N ASP A 579 -22.62 -4.66 12.99
CA ASP A 579 -22.49 -3.26 13.38
C ASP A 579 -23.13 -2.35 12.30
N GLY A 580 -24.43 -2.11 12.47
CA GLY A 580 -25.22 -1.26 11.57
C GLY A 580 -24.76 0.20 11.53
N GLU A 581 -24.29 0.74 12.67
CA GLU A 581 -23.77 2.11 12.73
C GLU A 581 -22.52 2.24 11.86
N LYS A 582 -21.62 1.25 11.92
CA LYS A 582 -20.42 1.25 11.08
C LYS A 582 -20.72 1.14 9.60
N ILE A 583 -21.74 0.36 9.24
CA ILE A 583 -22.21 0.23 7.85
C ILE A 583 -22.80 1.57 7.38
N ARG A 584 -23.59 2.26 8.23
CA ARG A 584 -24.08 3.62 7.95
C ARG A 584 -22.95 4.63 7.78
N GLU A 585 -21.93 4.59 8.63
CA GLU A 585 -20.76 5.46 8.46
C GLU A 585 -20.08 5.25 7.10
N ASN A 586 -19.98 4.01 6.62
CA ASN A 586 -19.39 3.72 5.32
C ASN A 586 -20.27 4.22 4.17
N TRP A 587 -21.60 4.11 4.29
CA TRP A 587 -22.54 4.67 3.32
C TRP A 587 -22.43 6.20 3.23
N MET A 588 -22.34 6.90 4.37
CA MET A 588 -22.14 8.34 4.41
C MET A 588 -20.79 8.78 3.81
N LYS A 589 -19.76 7.92 3.88
CA LYS A 589 -18.43 8.17 3.32
C LYS A 589 -18.25 7.65 1.90
N LEU A 590 -19.27 7.02 1.31
CA LEU A 590 -19.15 6.31 0.05
C LEU A 590 -18.64 7.21 -1.09
N GLU A 591 -19.17 8.43 -1.20
CA GLU A 591 -18.70 9.38 -2.21
C GLU A 591 -17.22 9.72 -2.01
N GLU A 592 -16.82 10.09 -0.79
CA GLU A 592 -15.43 10.43 -0.46
C GLU A 592 -14.49 9.27 -0.80
N ASP A 593 -14.87 8.05 -0.41
CA ASP A 593 -14.07 6.85 -0.62
C ASP A 593 -13.93 6.50 -2.11
N VAL A 594 -15.03 6.58 -2.87
CA VAL A 594 -14.96 6.34 -4.33
C VAL A 594 -14.16 7.44 -5.01
N ARG A 595 -14.33 8.72 -4.65
CA ARG A 595 -13.54 9.83 -5.23
C ARG A 595 -12.05 9.70 -4.92
N ASN A 596 -11.70 9.26 -3.71
CA ASN A 596 -10.33 8.94 -3.34
C ASN A 596 -9.74 7.86 -4.24
N GLU A 597 -10.53 6.81 -4.55
CA GLU A 597 -10.12 5.78 -5.49
C GLU A 597 -10.06 6.27 -6.93
N LEU A 598 -10.98 7.09 -7.42
CA LEU A 598 -10.93 7.61 -8.79
C LEU A 598 -9.66 8.44 -9.05
N ASN A 599 -8.96 8.92 -8.02
CA ASN A 599 -7.74 9.73 -8.11
C ASN A 599 -6.41 8.95 -8.08
N PHE A 600 -6.42 7.62 -8.29
CA PHE A 600 -5.19 6.80 -8.41
C PHE A 600 -4.24 7.16 -9.57
#